data_AF-A0A7V5FMB1-F1
#
_entry.id   AF-A0A7V5FMB1-F1
#
_cell.length_a   1.000
_cell.length_b   1.000
_cell.length_c   1.000
_cell.angle_alpha   90.00
_cell.angle_beta   90.00
_cell.angle_gamma   90.00
#
_symmetry.space_group_name_H-M   'P 1'
#
loop_
_entity.id
_entity.type
_entity.pdbx_description
1 polymer ?
#
loop_
_entity_poly.entity_id
_entity_poly.type
_entity_poly.pdbx_seq_one_letter_code
_entity_poly.pdbx_strand_id
1 'polypeptide(L)'
;MKVSDIMTKGVVSVETSSSIATAAEVMRANGIGSVLVSKANMIEGIVSELDIVLKAVAKGHDPNSIQAGEIMTAGLITCSEDQSVDDALSIMRDQSVHHLVVLNKAGNAVGMLSLGDILLSAVPAGSKK
;
A
#
# COMPACT_ATOMS: atom_id res chain seq x y z
N MET A 1 -6.43 -0.22 -20.24
CA MET A 1 -7.00 -0.27 -18.88
C MET A 1 -6.36 0.83 -18.08
N LYS A 2 -7.15 1.64 -17.37
CA LYS A 2 -6.63 2.69 -16.49
C LYS A 2 -6.40 2.15 -15.09
N VAL A 3 -5.54 2.82 -14.33
CA VAL A 3 -5.32 2.51 -12.91
C VAL A 3 -6.65 2.59 -12.11
N SER A 4 -7.45 3.62 -12.35
CA SER A 4 -8.77 3.80 -11.69
C SER A 4 -9.77 2.66 -11.91
N ASP A 5 -9.59 1.85 -12.97
CA ASP A 5 -10.46 0.71 -13.27
C ASP A 5 -10.22 -0.46 -12.30
N ILE A 6 -9.01 -0.57 -11.73
CA ILE A 6 -8.58 -1.76 -10.96
C ILE A 6 -7.97 -1.46 -9.59
N MET A 7 -7.67 -0.19 -9.28
CA MET A 7 -7.11 0.16 -7.98
C MET A 7 -8.08 -0.19 -6.84
N THR A 8 -7.51 -0.51 -5.68
CA THR A 8 -8.27 -0.51 -4.43
C THR A 8 -8.60 0.93 -4.07
N LYS A 9 -9.90 1.25 -4.00
CA LYS A 9 -10.41 2.59 -3.71
C LYS A 9 -10.39 2.90 -2.22
N GLY A 10 -10.14 4.17 -1.92
CA GLY A 10 -10.02 4.64 -0.55
C GLY A 10 -8.62 4.41 -0.01
N VAL A 11 -8.24 5.28 0.92
CA VAL A 11 -6.92 5.25 1.54
C VAL A 11 -7.07 4.64 2.93
N VAL A 12 -6.46 3.48 3.14
CA VAL A 12 -6.35 2.87 4.46
C VAL A 12 -5.02 3.30 5.07
N SER A 13 -5.09 3.97 6.22
CA SER A 13 -3.90 4.49 6.91
C SER A 13 -3.94 4.24 8.41
N VAL A 14 -2.76 4.27 9.02
CA VAL A 14 -2.55 4.26 10.47
C VAL A 14 -1.64 5.43 10.87
N GLU A 15 -1.77 5.92 12.10
CA GLU A 15 -0.87 6.96 12.60
C GLU A 15 0.55 6.43 12.78
N THR A 16 1.56 7.28 12.59
CA THR A 16 2.99 6.97 12.81
C THR A 16 3.27 6.32 14.16
N SER A 17 2.52 6.68 15.20
CA SER A 17 2.64 6.15 16.56
C SER A 17 1.91 4.82 16.78
N SER A 18 1.12 4.35 15.82
CA SER A 18 0.40 3.08 15.91
C SER A 18 1.40 1.93 15.94
N SER A 19 1.11 0.88 16.71
CA SER A 19 1.95 -0.30 16.72
C SER A 19 1.87 -1.04 15.38
N ILE A 20 2.90 -1.82 15.07
CA ILE A 20 2.86 -2.67 13.87
C ILE A 20 1.81 -3.78 13.98
N ALA A 21 1.44 -4.20 15.20
CA ALA A 21 0.31 -5.10 15.43
C ALA A 21 -1.01 -4.47 14.96
N THR A 22 -1.27 -3.21 15.33
CA THR A 22 -2.43 -2.46 14.83
C THR A 22 -2.39 -2.29 13.32
N ALA A 23 -1.22 -2.00 12.74
CA ALA A 23 -1.07 -1.94 11.29
C ALA A 23 -1.43 -3.28 10.60
N ALA A 24 -0.97 -4.40 11.15
CA ALA A 24 -1.29 -5.74 10.65
C ALA A 24 -2.78 -6.10 10.80
N GLU A 25 -3.43 -5.68 11.89
CA GLU A 25 -4.87 -5.85 12.09
C GLU A 25 -5.67 -5.08 11.03
N VAL A 26 -5.27 -3.84 10.73
CA VAL A 26 -5.87 -3.03 9.67
C VAL A 26 -5.68 -3.68 8.30
N MET A 27 -4.48 -4.19 8.01
CA MET A 27 -4.20 -4.97 6.80
C MET A 27 -5.14 -6.16 6.68
N ARG A 28 -5.26 -6.98 7.74
CA ARG A 28 -6.13 -8.16 7.80
C ARG A 28 -7.61 -7.80 7.60
N ALA A 29 -8.08 -6.75 8.27
CA ALA A 29 -9.47 -6.32 8.22
C ALA A 29 -9.89 -5.84 6.81
N ASN A 30 -8.95 -5.28 6.05
CA ASN A 30 -9.20 -4.76 4.71
C ASN A 30 -8.75 -5.71 3.58
N GLY A 31 -8.07 -6.81 3.92
CA GLY A 31 -7.54 -7.76 2.92
C GLY A 31 -6.43 -7.16 2.04
N ILE A 32 -5.60 -6.28 2.61
CA ILE A 32 -4.53 -5.56 1.90
C ILE A 32 -3.15 -5.91 2.47
N GLY A 33 -2.11 -5.93 1.63
CA GLY A 33 -0.73 -6.24 2.04
C GLY A 33 0.11 -5.06 2.53
N SER A 34 -0.47 -3.85 2.55
CA SER A 34 0.21 -2.63 2.98
C SER A 34 -0.78 -1.56 3.42
N VAL A 35 -0.35 -0.67 4.31
CA VAL A 35 -1.12 0.50 4.79
C VAL A 35 -0.28 1.76 4.68
N LEU A 36 -0.93 2.89 4.39
CA LEU A 36 -0.27 4.19 4.48
C LEU A 36 -0.04 4.57 5.94
N VAL A 37 1.00 5.36 6.19
CA VAL A 37 1.30 5.88 7.51
C VAL A 37 1.12 7.39 7.50
N SER A 38 0.28 7.90 8.40
CA SER A 38 -0.03 9.31 8.53
C SER A 38 0.57 9.93 9.80
N LYS A 39 0.86 11.23 9.73
CA LYS A 39 1.14 12.06 10.90
C LYS A 39 0.35 13.35 10.76
N ALA A 40 -0.53 13.63 11.73
CA ALA A 40 -1.35 14.84 11.73
C ALA A 40 -2.11 15.04 10.39
N ASN A 41 -2.73 13.96 9.88
CA ASN A 41 -3.46 13.90 8.60
C ASN A 41 -2.63 14.05 7.32
N MET A 42 -1.30 14.09 7.41
CA MET A 42 -0.41 14.05 6.25
C MET A 42 0.14 12.64 6.06
N ILE A 43 0.15 12.12 4.83
CA ILE A 43 0.77 10.81 4.56
C ILE A 43 2.30 10.99 4.49
N GLU A 44 3.00 10.25 5.36
CA GLU A 44 4.45 10.32 5.51
C GLU A 44 5.16 9.11 4.89
N GLY A 45 4.45 7.98 4.74
CA GLY A 45 5.04 6.76 4.22
C GLY A 45 4.07 5.61 4.08
N ILE A 46 4.63 4.42 3.90
CA ILE A 46 3.92 3.16 3.73
C ILE A 46 4.59 2.06 4.54
N VAL A 47 3.79 1.15 5.10
CA VAL A 47 4.25 -0.10 5.72
C VAL A 47 3.61 -1.26 4.98
N SER A 48 4.44 -2.19 4.51
CA SER A 48 4.02 -3.45 3.91
C SER A 48 4.23 -4.64 4.87
N GLU A 49 3.63 -5.78 4.54
CA GLU A 49 3.90 -7.05 5.21
C GLU A 49 5.41 -7.38 5.27
N LEU A 50 6.16 -7.05 4.21
CA LEU A 50 7.60 -7.32 4.16
C LEU A 50 8.39 -6.40 5.11
N ASP A 51 7.93 -5.15 5.30
CA ASP A 51 8.50 -4.26 6.30
C ASP A 51 8.31 -4.83 7.71
N ILE A 52 7.11 -5.32 8.03
CA ILE A 52 6.83 -5.97 9.31
C ILE A 52 7.74 -7.18 9.52
N VAL A 53 7.85 -8.05 8.51
CA VAL A 53 8.67 -9.26 8.59
C VAL A 53 10.16 -8.94 8.73
N LEU A 54 10.72 -8.09 7.87
CA LEU A 54 12.16 -7.85 7.78
C LEU A 54 12.67 -6.79 8.77
N LYS A 55 11.89 -5.74 9.04
CA LYS A 55 12.33 -4.63 9.88
C LYS A 55 11.93 -4.79 11.34
N ALA A 56 10.91 -5.59 11.66
CA ALA A 56 10.47 -5.84 13.04
C ALA A 56 10.67 -7.29 13.50
N VAL A 57 10.01 -8.25 12.86
CA VAL A 57 10.02 -9.67 13.30
C VAL A 57 11.43 -10.26 13.24
N ALA A 58 12.13 -10.10 12.12
CA ALA A 58 13.49 -10.62 11.95
C ALA A 58 14.50 -10.02 12.94
N LYS A 59 14.21 -8.86 13.53
CA LYS A 59 15.04 -8.21 14.55
C LYS A 59 14.60 -8.52 15.98
N GLY A 60 13.53 -9.30 16.16
CA GLY A 60 13.00 -9.67 17.47
C GLY A 60 12.29 -8.53 18.22
N HIS A 61 11.77 -7.53 17.50
CA HIS A 61 10.98 -6.47 18.13
C HIS A 61 9.60 -6.97 18.57
N ASP A 62 9.11 -6.48 19.71
CA ASP A 62 7.72 -6.72 20.15
C ASP A 62 6.74 -5.96 19.24
N PRO A 63 5.82 -6.65 18.55
CA PRO A 63 4.86 -6.04 17.64
C PRO A 63 3.92 -5.00 18.28
N ASN A 64 3.73 -5.05 19.60
CA ASN A 64 2.88 -4.10 20.32
C ASN A 64 3.63 -2.82 20.71
N SER A 65 4.96 -2.85 20.70
CA SER A 65 5.81 -1.76 21.18
C SER A 65 6.42 -0.94 20.04
N ILE A 66 6.88 -1.60 18.96
CA ILE A 66 7.46 -0.92 17.80
C ILE A 66 6.37 -0.22 16.97
N GLN A 67 6.63 1.02 16.58
CA GLN A 67 5.67 1.87 15.89
C GLN A 67 5.81 1.77 14.37
N ALA A 68 4.70 1.97 13.66
CA ALA A 68 4.64 1.95 12.20
C ALA A 68 5.63 2.97 11.58
N GLY A 69 5.76 4.16 12.19
CA GLY A 69 6.68 5.20 11.74
C GLY A 69 8.17 4.82 11.81
N GLU A 70 8.53 3.84 12.64
CA GLU A 70 9.92 3.37 12.78
C GLU A 70 10.33 2.41 11.66
N ILE A 71 9.37 1.70 11.06
CA ILE A 71 9.62 0.71 10.01
C ILE A 71 9.11 1.14 8.62
N MET A 72 8.32 2.21 8.55
CA MET A 72 7.77 2.69 7.28
C MET A 72 8.88 3.05 6.29
N THR A 73 8.54 2.93 5.02
CA THR A 73 9.33 3.52 3.95
C THR A 73 8.78 4.91 3.67
N ALA A 74 9.62 5.93 3.84
CA ALA A 74 9.28 7.32 3.51
C ALA A 74 9.41 7.57 2.00
N GLY A 75 8.64 8.52 1.49
CA GLY A 75 8.59 8.82 0.06
C GLY A 75 7.66 7.87 -0.67
N LEU A 76 6.41 8.31 -0.84
CA LEU A 76 5.41 7.55 -1.59
C LEU A 76 5.78 7.56 -3.07
N ILE A 77 5.87 6.38 -3.66
CA ILE A 77 5.88 6.26 -5.12
C ILE A 77 4.41 6.31 -5.56
N THR A 78 4.11 7.22 -6.48
CA THR A 78 2.74 7.53 -6.86
C THR A 78 2.49 7.34 -8.35
N CYS A 79 1.22 7.17 -8.72
CA CYS A 79 0.76 7.22 -10.10
C CYS A 79 -0.57 7.98 -10.19
N SER A 80 -0.94 8.41 -11.39
CA SER A 80 -2.22 9.06 -11.63
C SER A 80 -3.35 8.03 -11.81
N GLU A 81 -4.55 8.33 -11.32
CA GLU A 81 -5.74 7.50 -11.53
C GLU A 81 -6.12 7.33 -13.02
N ASP A 82 -5.72 8.29 -13.85
CA ASP A 82 -5.94 8.30 -15.30
C ASP A 82 -4.82 7.61 -16.10
N GLN A 83 -3.73 7.25 -15.44
CA GLN A 83 -2.58 6.60 -16.06
C GLN A 83 -2.92 5.18 -16.52
N SER A 84 -2.19 4.67 -17.53
CA SER A 84 -2.33 3.28 -17.96
C SER A 84 -1.73 2.32 -16.93
N VAL A 85 -2.26 1.10 -16.86
CA VAL A 85 -1.69 0.05 -16.00
C VAL A 85 -0.26 -0.32 -16.41
N ASP A 86 0.05 -0.30 -17.71
CA ASP A 86 1.40 -0.61 -18.22
C ASP A 86 2.45 0.42 -17.80
N ASP A 87 2.08 1.71 -17.80
CA ASP A 87 2.96 2.76 -17.30
C ASP A 87 3.15 2.63 -15.77
N ALA A 88 2.08 2.30 -15.03
CA ALA A 88 2.16 2.05 -13.60
C ALA A 88 3.05 0.84 -13.27
N LEU A 89 2.96 -0.24 -14.04
CA LEU A 89 3.87 -1.39 -13.94
C LEU A 89 5.33 -1.01 -14.22
N SER A 90 5.55 -0.11 -15.17
CA SER A 90 6.90 0.39 -15.47
C SER A 90 7.48 1.16 -14.28
N ILE A 91 6.67 2.01 -13.62
CA ILE A 91 7.08 2.69 -12.38
C ILE A 91 7.41 1.67 -11.28
N MET A 92 6.54 0.67 -11.07
CA MET A 92 6.76 -0.39 -10.08
C MET A 92 8.09 -1.12 -10.33
N ARG A 93 8.36 -1.51 -11.57
CA ARG A 93 9.62 -2.16 -11.97
C ARG A 93 10.82 -1.25 -11.71
N ASP A 94 10.77 -0.01 -12.19
CA ASP A 94 11.91 0.89 -12.15
C ASP A 94 12.24 1.35 -10.72
N GLN A 95 11.23 1.45 -9.85
CA GLN A 95 11.39 1.76 -8.43
C GLN A 95 11.53 0.51 -7.54
N SER A 96 11.41 -0.70 -8.10
CA SER A 96 11.42 -1.97 -7.37
C SER A 96 10.39 -2.02 -6.22
N VAL A 97 9.17 -1.55 -6.49
CA VAL A 97 8.05 -1.54 -5.53
C VAL A 97 6.86 -2.31 -6.08
N HIS A 98 6.04 -2.86 -5.19
CA HIS A 98 4.84 -3.62 -5.57
C HIS A 98 3.52 -2.84 -5.39
N HIS A 99 3.61 -1.62 -4.87
CA HIS A 99 2.48 -0.77 -4.54
C HIS A 99 2.74 0.65 -4.98
N LEU A 100 1.70 1.31 -5.50
CA LEU A 100 1.71 2.73 -5.85
C LEU A 100 0.50 3.41 -5.19
N VAL A 101 0.74 4.60 -4.62
CA VAL A 101 -0.35 5.45 -4.16
C VAL A 101 -0.95 6.15 -5.36
N VAL A 102 -2.27 6.01 -5.52
CA VAL A 102 -2.97 6.59 -6.66
C VAL A 102 -3.46 7.98 -6.30
N LEU A 103 -3.05 8.97 -7.10
CA LEU A 103 -3.46 10.36 -6.96
C LEU A 103 -4.50 10.74 -8.01
N ASN A 104 -5.46 11.57 -7.63
CA ASN A 104 -6.35 12.23 -8.57
C ASN A 104 -5.70 13.49 -9.16
N LYS A 105 -6.42 14.17 -10.08
CA LYS A 105 -5.95 15.41 -10.72
C LYS A 105 -5.65 16.56 -9.75
N ALA A 106 -6.27 16.56 -8.57
CA ALA A 106 -6.03 17.56 -7.54
C ALA A 106 -4.80 17.23 -6.66
N GLY A 107 -4.13 16.09 -6.89
CA GLY A 107 -3.00 15.62 -6.09
C GLY A 107 -3.38 14.90 -4.82
N ASN A 108 -4.68 14.60 -4.61
CA ASN A 108 -5.15 13.88 -3.43
C ASN A 108 -5.02 12.36 -3.63
N ALA A 109 -4.58 11.66 -2.59
CA ALA A 109 -4.58 10.21 -2.58
C ALA A 109 -6.02 9.66 -2.57
N VAL A 110 -6.35 8.86 -3.58
CA VAL A 110 -7.70 8.31 -3.79
C VAL A 110 -7.75 6.78 -3.75
N GLY A 111 -6.58 6.13 -3.75
CA GLY A 111 -6.50 4.68 -3.69
C GLY A 111 -5.07 4.17 -3.70
N MET A 112 -4.98 2.85 -3.86
CA MET A 112 -3.74 2.09 -3.92
C MET A 112 -3.81 1.12 -5.11
N LEU A 113 -2.73 1.02 -5.86
CA LEU A 113 -2.56 -0.01 -6.89
C LEU A 113 -1.47 -0.98 -6.44
N SER A 114 -1.78 -2.26 -6.43
CA SER A 114 -0.85 -3.36 -6.14
C SER A 114 -0.64 -4.27 -7.34
N LEU A 115 0.45 -5.04 -7.34
CA LEU A 115 0.61 -6.16 -8.29
C LEU A 115 -0.53 -7.19 -8.19
N GLY A 116 -1.13 -7.35 -7.01
CA GLY A 116 -2.28 -8.22 -6.79
C GLY A 116 -3.53 -7.76 -7.55
N ASP A 117 -3.81 -6.46 -7.54
CA ASP A 117 -4.93 -5.87 -8.30
C ASP A 117 -4.77 -6.12 -9.81
N ILE A 118 -3.55 -5.95 -10.30
CA ILE A 118 -3.21 -6.18 -11.71
C ILE A 118 -3.39 -7.65 -12.09
N LEU A 119 -2.91 -8.58 -11.26
CA LEU A 119 -3.09 -10.01 -11.47
C LEU A 119 -4.58 -10.40 -11.48
N LEU A 120 -5.38 -9.90 -10.55
CA LEU A 120 -6.82 -10.16 -10.49
C LEU A 120 -7.57 -9.60 -11.71
N SER A 121 -7.10 -8.49 -12.28
CA SER A 121 -7.67 -7.93 -13.51
C SER A 121 -7.30 -8.73 -14.76
N ALA A 122 -6.14 -9.38 -14.77
CA ALA A 122 -5.65 -10.18 -15.89
C ALA A 122 -6.28 -11.57 -15.97
N VAL A 123 -6.80 -12.07 -14.85
CA VAL A 123 -7.51 -13.36 -14.79
C VAL A 123 -9.02 -13.08 -14.89
N PRO A 124 -9.72 -13.54 -15.95
CA PRO A 124 -11.18 -13.47 -16.01
C PRO A 124 -11.74 -14.13 -14.76
N ALA A 125 -12.72 -13.49 -14.10
CA ALA A 125 -13.35 -14.03 -12.90
C ALA A 125 -13.84 -15.46 -13.16
N GLY A 126 -13.02 -16.44 -12.75
CA GLY A 126 -13.34 -17.84 -12.84
C GLY A 126 -14.58 -18.06 -11.99
N SER A 127 -15.62 -18.61 -12.59
CA SER A 127 -16.88 -18.97 -11.95
C SER A 127 -16.56 -19.75 -10.68
N LYS A 128 -16.73 -19.13 -9.51
CA LYS A 128 -16.67 -19.86 -8.24
C LYS A 128 -17.71 -20.98 -8.33
N LYS A 129 -17.24 -22.23 -8.34
CA LYS A 129 -18.05 -23.40 -8.03
C LYS A 129 -18.27 -23.47 -6.53
#